data_AF-A0A2M9CXT9-F1
#
_entry.id   AF-A0A2M9CXT9-F1
#
_cell.length_a   1.000
_cell.length_b   1.000
_cell.length_c   1.000
_cell.angle_alpha   90.00
_cell.angle_beta   90.00
_cell.angle_gamma   90.00
#
_symmetry.space_group_name_H-M   'P 1'
#
loop_
_entity.id
_entity.type
_entity.pdbx_description
1 polymer ?
#
loop_
_entity_poly.entity_id
_entity_poly.type
_entity_poly.pdbx_seq_one_letter_code
_entity_poly.pdbx_strand_id
1 'polypeptide(L)'
;MRIAPVKIIRLSPDMTVSALKEQMQQLLGCDTEVYYRHEPAPPDFTLQQIGFHLPADSPPVLQMPIDETWRIRDLEMWFEQECQLQVELALRLPFPFRNKYIRLYQLRGTR
;
A
#
# COMPACT_ATOMS: atom_id res chain seq x y z
N MET A 1 -24.47 8.58 18.03
CA MET A 1 -23.17 8.27 17.38
C MET A 1 -23.47 7.51 16.10
N ARG A 2 -23.16 8.08 14.93
CA ARG A 2 -23.20 7.32 13.68
C ARG A 2 -21.92 6.51 13.62
N ILE A 3 -22.02 5.18 13.69
CA ILE A 3 -20.88 4.31 13.44
C ILE A 3 -20.58 4.43 11.96
N ALA A 4 -19.44 5.02 11.59
CA ALA A 4 -19.01 5.04 10.20
C ALA A 4 -18.85 3.57 9.73
N PRO A 5 -19.29 3.23 8.51
CA PRO A 5 -19.14 1.87 8.01
C PRO A 5 -17.65 1.52 7.94
N VAL A 6 -17.26 0.41 8.57
CA VAL A 6 -15.88 -0.07 8.57
C VAL A 6 -15.49 -0.39 7.12
N LYS A 7 -14.49 0.33 6.61
CA LYS A 7 -13.90 0.05 5.29
C LYS A 7 -12.98 -1.15 5.44
N ILE A 8 -13.02 -2.10 4.52
CA ILE A 8 -12.22 -3.33 4.61
C ILE A 8 -11.44 -3.49 3.30
N ILE A 9 -10.11 -3.51 3.40
CA ILE A 9 -9.23 -3.89 2.28
C ILE A 9 -9.20 -5.41 2.21
N ARG A 10 -9.38 -5.93 1.00
CA ARG A 10 -9.36 -7.36 0.67
C ARG A 10 -8.20 -7.63 -0.26
N LEU A 11 -7.27 -8.49 0.16
CA LEU A 11 -6.11 -8.87 -0.64
C LEU A 11 -6.15 -10.36 -0.93
N SER A 12 -6.05 -10.72 -2.19
CA SER A 12 -5.88 -12.10 -2.62
C SER A 12 -4.59 -12.23 -3.46
N PRO A 13 -3.87 -13.36 -3.40
CA PRO A 13 -2.63 -13.53 -4.15
C PRO A 13 -2.81 -13.38 -5.67
N ASP A 14 -3.99 -13.74 -6.18
CA ASP A 14 -4.37 -13.67 -7.60
C ASP A 14 -4.90 -12.30 -8.04
N MET A 15 -5.16 -11.38 -7.10
CA MET A 15 -5.53 -10.00 -7.42
C MET A 15 -4.41 -9.32 -8.18
N THR A 16 -4.72 -8.52 -9.19
CA THR A 16 -3.72 -7.72 -9.92
C THR A 16 -3.37 -6.44 -9.17
N VAL A 17 -2.20 -5.87 -9.50
CA VAL A 17 -1.80 -4.53 -9.03
C VAL A 17 -2.85 -3.49 -9.39
N SER A 18 -3.43 -3.54 -10.60
CA SER A 18 -4.50 -2.63 -11.02
C SER A 18 -5.74 -2.73 -10.12
N ALA A 19 -6.17 -3.96 -9.79
CA ALA A 19 -7.32 -4.19 -8.92
C ALA A 19 -7.07 -3.70 -7.49
N LEU A 20 -5.84 -3.83 -6.97
CA LEU A 20 -5.45 -3.23 -5.70
C LEU A 20 -5.56 -1.70 -5.76
N LYS A 21 -4.99 -1.06 -6.78
CA LYS A 21 -5.04 0.41 -6.94
C LYS A 21 -6.49 0.92 -7.04
N GLU A 22 -7.35 0.23 -7.79
CA GLU A 22 -8.77 0.56 -7.91
C GLU A 22 -9.50 0.43 -6.57
N GLN A 23 -9.25 -0.65 -5.83
CA GLN A 23 -9.83 -0.85 -4.50
C GLN A 23 -9.41 0.27 -3.53
N MET A 24 -8.13 0.65 -3.53
CA MET A 24 -7.64 1.75 -2.69
C MET A 24 -8.28 3.09 -3.07
N GLN A 25 -8.42 3.37 -4.38
CA GLN A 25 -9.12 4.56 -4.85
C GLN A 25 -10.60 4.57 -4.44
N GLN A 26 -11.29 3.44 -4.49
CA GLN A 26 -12.70 3.34 -4.09
C GLN A 26 -12.92 3.46 -2.58
N LEU A 27 -12.06 2.82 -1.78
CA LEU A 27 -12.20 2.82 -0.31
C LEU A 27 -11.72 4.14 0.30
N LEU A 28 -10.60 4.67 -0.16
CA LEU A 28 -9.89 5.77 0.47
C LEU A 28 -9.91 7.07 -0.35
N GLY A 29 -10.23 7.01 -1.64
CA GLY A 29 -10.16 8.18 -2.52
C GLY A 29 -8.73 8.58 -2.89
N CYS A 30 -7.74 7.73 -2.63
CA CYS A 30 -6.32 8.00 -2.83
C CYS A 30 -5.78 7.24 -4.05
N ASP A 31 -4.94 7.91 -4.83
CA ASP A 31 -4.17 7.24 -5.87
C ASP A 31 -3.05 6.43 -5.18
N THR A 32 -2.79 5.22 -5.67
CA THR A 32 -1.84 4.29 -5.05
C THR A 32 -0.80 3.84 -6.07
N GLU A 33 0.47 3.88 -5.70
CA GLU A 33 1.56 3.30 -6.48
C GLU A 33 2.14 2.10 -5.75
N VAL A 34 2.32 0.98 -6.45
CA VAL A 34 2.82 -0.28 -5.88
C VAL A 34 4.18 -0.54 -6.51
N TYR A 35 5.15 -0.91 -5.71
CA TYR A 35 6.53 -1.11 -6.15
C TYR A 35 6.92 -2.58 -6.10
N TYR A 36 7.64 -3.02 -7.12
CA TYR A 36 8.28 -4.32 -7.19
C TYR A 36 9.72 -4.13 -7.66
N ARG A 37 10.69 -4.65 -6.90
CA ARG A 37 12.12 -4.50 -7.18
C ARG A 37 12.55 -3.02 -7.38
N HIS A 38 12.01 -2.13 -6.55
CA HIS A 38 12.26 -0.68 -6.56
C HIS A 38 11.73 0.09 -7.78
N GLU A 39 10.93 -0.55 -8.64
CA GLU A 39 10.26 0.08 -9.78
C GLU A 39 8.73 -0.01 -9.62
N PRO A 40 7.95 0.88 -10.26
CA PRO A 40 6.50 0.73 -10.34
C PRO A 40 6.13 -0.66 -10.88
N ALA A 41 5.32 -1.39 -10.12
CA ALA A 41 4.90 -2.73 -10.47
C ALA A 41 3.97 -2.69 -11.70
N PRO A 42 4.12 -3.61 -12.67
CA PRO A 42 3.20 -3.71 -13.80
C PRO A 42 1.76 -3.90 -13.33
N PRO A 43 0.78 -3.21 -13.94
CA PRO A 43 -0.62 -3.24 -13.48
C PRO A 43 -1.27 -4.63 -13.61
N ASP A 44 -0.79 -5.44 -14.54
CA ASP A 44 -1.25 -6.79 -14.85
C ASP A 44 -0.61 -7.88 -13.98
N PHE A 45 0.45 -7.55 -13.23
CA PHE A 45 1.06 -8.50 -12.31
C PHE A 45 0.11 -8.79 -11.15
N THR A 46 0.04 -10.05 -10.73
CA THR A 46 -0.67 -10.45 -9.52
C THR A 46 0.12 -10.06 -8.28
N LEU A 47 -0.56 -9.89 -7.15
CA LEU A 47 0.08 -9.61 -5.87
C LEU A 47 1.09 -10.73 -5.51
N GLN A 48 0.78 -11.99 -5.84
CA GLN A 48 1.69 -13.11 -5.67
C GLN A 48 2.98 -12.95 -6.50
N GLN A 49 2.90 -12.48 -7.74
CA GLN A 49 4.07 -12.26 -8.59
C GLN A 49 5.01 -11.19 -8.03
N ILE A 50 4.48 -10.26 -7.23
CA ILE A 50 5.25 -9.20 -6.59
C ILE A 50 5.61 -9.47 -5.12
N GLY A 51 5.33 -10.67 -4.61
CA GLY A 51 5.79 -11.14 -3.30
C GLY A 51 4.74 -11.21 -2.20
N PHE A 52 3.46 -10.92 -2.48
CA PHE A 52 2.39 -11.11 -1.49
C PHE A 52 2.02 -12.59 -1.41
N HIS A 53 2.23 -13.18 -0.23
CA HIS A 53 1.87 -14.56 0.04
C HIS A 53 1.02 -14.65 1.29
N LEU A 54 -0.05 -15.42 1.19
CA LEU A 54 -0.88 -15.78 2.32
C LEU A 54 -0.29 -17.01 3.03
N PRO A 55 -0.34 -17.09 4.37
CA PRO A 55 0.01 -18.30 5.11
C PRO A 55 -0.79 -19.51 4.62
N ALA A 56 -0.19 -20.71 4.64
CA ALA A 56 -0.81 -21.93 4.10
C ALA A 56 -2.19 -22.24 4.71
N ASP A 57 -2.41 -21.88 5.98
CA ASP A 57 -3.66 -22.13 6.72
C ASP A 57 -4.61 -20.92 6.76
N SER A 58 -4.31 -19.87 6.01
CA SER A 58 -5.14 -18.65 5.98
C SER A 58 -6.24 -18.73 4.92
N PRO A 59 -7.37 -18.01 5.10
CA PRO A 59 -8.40 -17.91 4.07
C PRO A 59 -7.82 -17.35 2.76
N PRO A 60 -8.41 -17.64 1.60
CA PRO A 60 -7.88 -17.22 0.28
C PRO A 60 -7.83 -15.70 0.08
N VAL A 61 -8.42 -14.93 1.01
CA VAL A 61 -8.46 -13.48 1.01
C VAL A 61 -8.11 -12.98 2.41
N LEU A 62 -7.06 -12.17 2.52
CA LEU A 62 -6.77 -11.40 3.72
C LEU A 62 -7.71 -10.20 3.79
N GLN A 63 -8.37 -10.05 4.93
CA GLN A 63 -9.27 -8.94 5.19
C GLN A 63 -8.67 -8.05 6.27
N MET A 64 -8.40 -6.80 5.92
CA MET A 64 -7.92 -5.79 6.87
C MET A 64 -8.97 -4.70 7.03
N PRO A 65 -9.60 -4.56 8.22
CA PRO A 65 -10.42 -3.41 8.51
C PRO A 65 -9.54 -2.16 8.61
N ILE A 66 -9.92 -1.11 7.89
CA ILE A 66 -9.28 0.21 7.97
C ILE A 66 -9.92 0.98 9.10
N ASP A 67 -9.09 1.49 9.99
CA ASP A 67 -9.47 2.52 10.94
C ASP A 67 -9.31 3.90 10.28
N GLU A 68 -10.37 4.69 10.25
CA GLU A 68 -10.36 6.02 9.62
C GLU A 68 -9.47 7.04 10.35
N THR A 69 -8.97 6.69 11.55
CA THR A 69 -7.99 7.49 12.30
C THR A 69 -6.55 7.20 11.91
N TRP A 70 -6.29 6.16 11.11
CA TRP A 70 -4.94 5.81 10.68
C TRP A 70 -4.32 6.90 9.80
N ARG A 71 -3.03 7.15 10.03
CA ARG A 71 -2.24 7.99 9.13
C ARG A 71 -1.87 7.14 7.91
N ILE A 72 -1.69 7.81 6.77
CA ILE A 72 -1.23 7.17 5.52
C ILE A 72 0.01 6.32 5.74
N ARG A 73 0.99 6.82 6.51
CA ARG A 73 2.21 6.09 6.79
C ARG A 73 1.97 4.79 7.57
N ASP A 74 0.99 4.76 8.46
CA ASP A 74 0.67 3.57 9.24
C ASP A 74 0.09 2.49 8.30
N LEU A 75 -0.73 2.89 7.32
CA LEU A 75 -1.25 2.00 6.29
C LEU A 75 -0.15 1.48 5.36
N GLU A 76 0.76 2.35 4.89
CA GLU A 76 1.93 1.94 4.09
C GLU A 76 2.81 0.93 4.84
N MET A 77 3.08 1.19 6.12
CA MET A 77 3.85 0.29 6.97
C MET A 77 3.16 -1.07 7.15
N TRP A 78 1.83 -1.09 7.29
CA TRP A 78 1.09 -2.35 7.38
C TRP A 78 1.24 -3.18 6.10
N PHE A 79 1.15 -2.57 4.92
CA PHE A 79 1.40 -3.27 3.65
C PHE A 79 2.83 -3.85 3.59
N GLU A 80 3.81 -3.09 4.05
CA GLU A 80 5.20 -3.54 4.06
C GLU A 80 5.43 -4.70 5.03
N GLN A 81 4.90 -4.59 6.26
CA GLN A 81 5.16 -5.55 7.34
C GLN A 81 4.33 -6.82 7.21
N GLU A 82 3.04 -6.69 6.93
CA GLU A 82 2.09 -7.81 6.94
C GLU A 82 1.92 -8.44 5.56
N CYS A 83 2.08 -7.66 4.49
CA CYS A 83 1.86 -8.12 3.12
C CYS A 83 3.14 -8.24 2.29
N GLN A 84 4.29 -7.78 2.80
CA GLN A 84 5.54 -7.70 2.03
C GLN A 84 5.38 -6.89 0.74
N LEU A 85 4.44 -5.94 0.73
CA LEU A 85 4.15 -5.07 -0.40
C LEU A 85 4.66 -3.66 -0.11
N GLN A 86 5.47 -3.13 -1.03
CA GLN A 86 5.88 -1.74 -0.95
C GLN A 86 4.86 -0.87 -1.70
N VAL A 87 4.13 -0.03 -0.96
CA VAL A 87 3.13 0.88 -1.52
C VAL A 87 3.45 2.33 -1.17
N GLU A 88 3.10 3.25 -2.06
CA GLU A 88 2.94 4.67 -1.74
C GLU A 88 1.50 5.07 -1.97
N LEU A 89 0.92 5.73 -0.97
CA LEU A 89 -0.40 6.32 -1.08
C LEU A 89 -0.25 7.81 -1.32
N ALA A 90 -0.60 8.25 -2.52
CA ALA A 90 -0.69 9.66 -2.84
C ALA A 90 -2.11 10.14 -2.48
N LEU A 91 -2.19 11.06 -1.52
CA LEU A 91 -3.33 11.97 -1.52
C LEU A 91 -3.27 12.78 -2.81
N ARG A 92 -4.41 12.97 -3.49
CA ARG A 92 -4.53 14.04 -4.49
C ARG A 92 -4.38 15.39 -3.82
N LEU A 93 -3.15 15.75 -3.52
CA LEU A 93 -2.72 17.11 -3.26
C LEU A 93 -2.15 17.62 -4.59
N PRO A 94 -2.38 18.88 -4.97
CA PRO A 94 -2.06 19.43 -6.29
C PRO A 94 -0.56 19.55 -6.61
N PHE A 95 0.32 18.89 -5.84
CA PHE A 95 1.77 18.92 -6.04
C PHE A 95 2.38 17.52 -5.93
N PRO A 96 3.32 17.17 -6.82
CA PRO A 96 4.11 15.94 -6.70
C PRO A 96 4.97 16.03 -5.44
N PHE A 97 4.76 15.14 -4.47
CA PHE A 97 5.68 15.01 -3.35
C PHE A 97 7.07 14.66 -3.88
N ARG A 98 8.01 15.62 -3.82
CA ARG A 98 9.42 15.45 -4.20
C ARG A 98 10.28 14.75 -3.12
N ASN A 99 9.69 14.02 -2.19
CA ASN A 99 10.47 13.44 -1.10
C ASN A 99 9.95 12.07 -0.64
N LYS A 100 10.39 11.01 -1.34
CA LYS A 100 10.44 9.66 -0.76
C LYS A 100 11.71 9.37 0.03
N TYR A 101 12.69 10.26 0.03
CA TYR A 101 13.98 10.04 0.69
C TYR A 101 14.35 11.20 1.63
N ILE A 102 13.54 11.46 2.67
CA ILE A 102 14.09 12.05 3.89
C ILE A 102 14.18 10.93 4.93
N ARG A 103 15.15 10.04 4.75
CA ARG A 103 15.84 9.29 5.82
C ARG A 103 16.89 8.29 5.28
N LEU A 104 17.70 8.67 4.30
CA LEU A 104 18.93 7.92 4.00
C LEU A 104 20.08 8.91 3.78
N TYR A 105 20.97 8.96 4.77
CA TYR A 105 22.28 9.63 4.80
C TYR A 105 22.30 11.18 4.85
N GLN A 106 22.42 11.72 6.08
CA GLN A 106 23.40 12.78 6.29
C GLN A 106 24.78 12.18 5.98
N LEU A 107 25.18 12.19 4.71
CA LEU A 107 26.58 11.98 4.35
C LEU A 107 27.38 13.15 4.92
N ARG A 108 28.41 12.79 5.70
CA ARG A 108 29.40 13.67 6.30
C ARG A 108 29.82 14.77 5.33
N GLY A 109 29.43 16.01 5.63
CA GLY A 109 30.13 17.18 5.13
C GLY A 109 31.43 17.32 5.90
N THR A 110 32.50 16.75 5.37
CA THR A 110 33.89 17.07 5.71
C THR A 110 34.11 18.58 5.62
N ARG A 111 34.48 19.19 6.73
CA ARG A 111 35.47 20.28 6.79
C ARG A 111 36.40 20.00 7.96
#